data_AF-A0A0Q9TIE0-F1
#
_entry.id   AF-A0A0Q9TIE0-F1
#
_cell.length_a   1.000
_cell.length_b   1.000
_cell.length_c   1.000
_cell.angle_alpha   90.00
_cell.angle_beta   90.00
_cell.angle_gamma   90.00
#
_symmetry.space_group_name_H-M   'P 1'
#
loop_
_entity.id
_entity.type
_entity.pdbx_description
1 polymer ?
#
loop_
_entity_poly.entity_id
_entity_poly.type
_entity_poly.pdbx_seq_one_letter_code
_entity_poly.pdbx_strand_id
1 'polypeptide(L)'
;MELDDLLDAAAAPVTPRTSRLRDELRHLVLESEAAQRRPAPLRLALAGGVAASVLGLGTVAAAAGLLPGWTLLTTSSGQSCQVAVQADPRAPGDGEPSGTAFGRTKQDETLAAARAFLEDLDYAAIDRQDAIAEWRVAEDGVLADQDDPAERAARLVGDDLEVTAVTRVVVERMRTALEDQGLDIRAIAVTTTSSGCDL
;
A
#
# COMPACT_ATOMS: atom_id res chain seq x y z
N MET A 1 -26.16 36.19 -5.80
CA MET A 1 -24.96 35.41 -6.13
C MET A 1 -25.43 33.99 -6.09
N GLU A 2 -25.72 33.42 -7.26
CA GLU A 2 -26.26 32.06 -7.37
C GLU A 2 -25.13 31.03 -7.23
N LEU A 3 -25.48 29.80 -6.88
CA LEU A 3 -24.52 28.71 -6.70
C LEU A 3 -23.70 28.45 -7.96
N ASP A 4 -24.32 28.64 -9.14
CA ASP A 4 -23.64 28.52 -10.43
C ASP A 4 -22.53 29.56 -10.63
N ASP A 5 -22.70 30.79 -10.12
CA ASP A 5 -21.67 31.83 -10.18
C ASP A 5 -20.44 31.46 -9.34
N LEU A 6 -20.63 30.75 -8.23
CA LEU A 6 -19.55 30.29 -7.34
C LEU A 6 -18.82 29.07 -7.90
N LEU A 7 -19.53 28.18 -8.58
CA LEU A 7 -18.95 26.99 -9.23
C LEU A 7 -18.10 27.39 -10.45
N ASP A 8 -18.57 28.34 -11.25
CA ASP A 8 -17.78 28.88 -12.38
C ASP A 8 -16.55 29.65 -11.89
N ALA A 9 -16.64 30.36 -10.76
CA ALA A 9 -15.51 31.06 -10.16
C ALA A 9 -14.49 30.12 -9.48
N ALA A 10 -14.93 28.96 -9.00
CA ALA A 10 -14.10 27.96 -8.32
C ALA A 10 -13.52 26.89 -9.25
N ALA A 11 -13.95 26.85 -10.53
CA ALA A 11 -13.39 25.93 -11.51
C ALA A 11 -11.88 26.20 -11.67
N ALA A 12 -11.06 25.20 -11.32
CA ALA A 12 -9.62 25.27 -11.51
C ALA A 12 -9.32 25.62 -12.98
N PRO A 13 -8.36 26.51 -13.28
CA PRO A 13 -8.05 26.86 -14.66
C PRO A 13 -7.62 25.59 -15.38
N VAL A 14 -8.52 25.05 -16.20
CA VAL A 14 -8.25 23.88 -17.03
C VAL A 14 -7.20 24.34 -18.01
N THR A 15 -5.94 24.05 -17.68
CA THR A 15 -4.81 24.47 -18.50
C THR A 15 -5.05 23.86 -19.88
N PRO A 16 -5.24 24.67 -20.94
CA PRO A 16 -5.51 24.12 -22.25
C PRO A 16 -4.35 23.18 -22.60
N ARG A 17 -4.68 21.96 -23.07
CA ARG A 17 -3.69 20.96 -23.48
C ARG A 17 -2.93 21.48 -24.69
N THR A 18 -1.91 22.30 -24.44
CA THR A 18 -1.02 22.83 -25.45
C THR A 18 -0.19 21.70 -26.04
N SER A 19 0.27 21.86 -27.29
CA SER A 19 1.23 20.93 -27.91
C SER A 19 2.47 20.77 -27.04
N ARG A 20 2.94 21.86 -26.42
CA ARG A 20 4.07 21.87 -25.49
C ARG A 20 3.89 20.92 -24.29
N LEU A 21 2.75 20.98 -23.60
CA LEU A 21 2.47 20.08 -22.46
C LEU A 21 2.42 18.61 -22.92
N ARG A 22 1.90 18.36 -24.12
CA ARG A 22 1.85 17.01 -24.70
C ARG A 22 3.25 16.47 -25.02
N ASP A 23 4.15 17.33 -25.48
CA ASP A 23 5.54 16.95 -25.76
C ASP A 23 6.35 16.75 -24.47
N GLU A 24 6.14 17.58 -23.44
CA GLU A 24 6.78 17.42 -22.12
C GLU A 24 6.33 16.11 -21.45
N LEU A 25 5.04 15.77 -21.49
CA LEU A 25 4.54 14.49 -20.98
C LEU A 25 5.07 13.29 -21.77
N ARG A 26 5.17 13.41 -23.10
CA ARG A 26 5.76 12.36 -23.93
C ARG A 26 7.24 12.15 -23.58
N HIS A 27 7.97 13.22 -23.32
CA HIS A 27 9.37 13.15 -22.91
C HIS A 27 9.53 12.41 -21.57
N LEU A 28 8.72 12.77 -20.57
CA LEU A 28 8.70 12.12 -19.26
C LEU A 28 8.42 10.62 -19.36
N VAL A 29 7.45 10.21 -20.18
CA VAL A 29 7.12 8.79 -20.40
C VAL A 29 8.30 8.05 -21.04
N LEU A 30 8.91 8.64 -22.08
CA LEU A 30 10.05 8.01 -22.78
C LEU A 30 11.28 7.89 -21.88
N GLU A 31 11.57 8.88 -21.03
CA GLU A 31 12.66 8.80 -20.06
C GLU A 31 12.41 7.73 -18.99
N SER A 32 11.16 7.60 -18.52
CA SER A 32 10.78 6.58 -17.55
C SER A 32 10.88 5.17 -18.13
N GLU A 33 10.46 4.98 -19.39
CA GLU A 33 10.63 3.71 -20.12
C GLU A 33 12.11 3.38 -20.38
N ALA A 34 12.93 4.38 -20.69
CA ALA A 34 14.37 4.20 -20.88
C ALA A 34 15.09 3.84 -19.57
N ALA A 35 14.64 4.39 -18.44
CA ALA A 35 15.16 4.05 -17.11
C ALA A 35 14.82 2.60 -16.72
N GLN A 36 13.61 2.13 -17.05
CA GLN A 36 13.20 0.73 -16.83
C GLN A 36 13.94 -0.27 -17.72
N ARG A 37 14.41 0.14 -18.89
CA ARG A 37 15.16 -0.73 -19.83
C ARG A 37 16.66 -0.83 -19.53
N ARG A 38 17.18 -0.22 -18.46
CA ARG A 38 18.59 -0.38 -18.10
C ARG A 38 18.84 -1.82 -17.61
N PRO A 39 19.68 -2.61 -18.30
CA PRO A 39 20.03 -3.93 -17.84
C PRO A 39 20.90 -3.81 -16.58
N ALA A 40 20.42 -4.34 -15.46
CA ALA A 40 21.24 -4.54 -14.27
C ALA A 40 22.42 -5.48 -14.62
N PRO A 41 23.62 -5.26 -14.07
CA PRO A 41 24.74 -6.17 -14.30
C PRO A 41 24.42 -7.55 -13.70
N LEU A 42 24.27 -8.53 -14.61
CA LEU A 42 24.07 -9.95 -14.34
C LEU A 42 25.20 -10.48 -13.42
N ARG A 43 24.87 -10.79 -12.17
CA ARG A 43 25.64 -11.77 -11.39
C ARG A 43 24.93 -13.11 -11.52
N LEU A 44 25.55 -14.01 -12.27
CA LEU A 44 25.18 -15.41 -12.39
C LEU A 44 25.03 -16.07 -11.01
N ALA A 45 23.87 -16.66 -10.76
CA ALA A 45 23.75 -17.85 -9.94
C ALA A 45 22.67 -18.74 -10.57
N LEU A 46 23.10 -19.89 -11.06
CA LEU A 46 22.36 -20.83 -11.88
C LEU A 46 22.07 -22.06 -11.01
N ALA A 47 20.80 -22.27 -10.64
CA ALA A 47 20.22 -23.51 -10.14
C ALA A 47 18.69 -23.25 -10.07
N GLY A 48 17.80 -23.92 -10.79
CA GLY A 48 17.77 -25.33 -11.16
C GLY A 48 16.67 -25.99 -10.32
N GLY A 49 15.47 -26.16 -10.88
CA GLY A 49 14.41 -26.95 -10.24
C GLY A 49 13.00 -26.56 -10.65
N VAL A 50 12.45 -27.27 -11.63
CA VAL A 50 11.00 -27.35 -11.87
C VAL A 50 10.44 -28.34 -10.84
N ALA A 51 9.50 -27.92 -10.01
CA ALA A 51 8.73 -28.84 -9.16
C ALA A 51 7.24 -28.51 -9.26
N ALA A 52 6.55 -29.27 -10.11
CA ALA A 52 5.12 -29.47 -10.00
C ALA A 52 4.81 -30.20 -8.70
N SER A 53 3.83 -29.74 -7.93
CA SER A 53 3.17 -30.60 -6.93
C SER A 53 1.72 -30.17 -6.72
N VAL A 54 0.87 -31.17 -6.84
CA VAL A 54 -0.58 -31.16 -6.73
C VAL A 54 -0.92 -31.83 -5.39
N LEU A 55 -1.83 -31.17 -4.64
CA LEU A 55 -2.66 -31.66 -3.52
C LEU A 55 -1.99 -32.13 -2.21
N GLY A 56 -2.47 -31.53 -1.11
CA GLY A 56 -2.60 -32.23 0.17
C GLY A 56 -2.08 -31.47 1.39
N LEU A 57 -3.00 -30.83 2.12
CA LEU A 57 -2.96 -30.52 3.56
C LEU A 57 -1.59 -30.16 4.18
N GLY A 58 -1.41 -28.87 4.45
CA GLY A 58 -0.65 -28.39 5.60
C GLY A 58 0.87 -28.45 5.47
N THR A 59 1.45 -27.41 4.86
CA THR A 59 2.68 -26.72 5.29
C THR A 59 2.90 -25.57 4.31
N VAL A 60 2.89 -24.33 4.82
CA VAL A 60 3.19 -23.15 4.02
C VAL A 60 4.66 -23.22 3.62
N ALA A 61 4.92 -23.47 2.34
CA ALA A 61 6.24 -23.26 1.78
C ALA A 61 6.47 -21.74 1.77
N ALA A 62 7.19 -21.23 2.77
CA ALA A 62 7.73 -19.88 2.71
C ALA A 62 8.60 -19.81 1.44
N ALA A 63 8.11 -19.12 0.43
CA ALA A 63 8.78 -19.02 -0.86
C ALA A 63 10.14 -18.35 -0.67
N ALA A 64 11.21 -19.10 -0.92
CA ALA A 64 12.53 -18.54 -1.13
C ALA A 64 12.46 -17.64 -2.38
N GLY A 65 12.37 -16.33 -2.18
CA GLY A 65 12.25 -15.35 -3.27
C GLY A 65 11.49 -14.08 -2.95
N LEU A 66 10.88 -13.95 -1.76
CA LEU A 66 10.24 -12.70 -1.36
C LEU A 66 11.31 -11.62 -1.11
N LEU A 67 11.09 -10.45 -1.71
CA LEU A 67 11.88 -9.25 -1.43
C LEU A 67 11.66 -8.83 0.04
N PRO A 68 12.61 -8.13 0.68
CA PRO A 68 12.43 -7.62 2.03
C PRO A 68 11.12 -6.82 2.15
N GLY A 69 10.28 -7.17 3.13
CA GLY A 69 8.96 -6.54 3.35
C GLY A 69 7.79 -7.18 2.59
N TRP A 70 8.03 -8.23 1.80
CA TRP A 70 6.97 -8.99 1.13
C TRP A 70 6.62 -10.24 1.94
N THR A 71 5.32 -10.49 2.13
CA THR A 71 4.78 -11.68 2.76
C THR A 71 3.80 -12.38 1.82
N LEU A 72 3.63 -13.70 1.99
CA LEU A 72 2.59 -14.46 1.30
C LEU A 72 1.39 -14.60 2.23
N LEU A 73 0.27 -14.05 1.80
CA LEU A 73 -1.03 -14.22 2.45
C LEU A 73 -1.86 -15.23 1.68
N THR A 74 -2.11 -16.40 2.27
CA THR A 74 -3.04 -17.37 1.70
C THR A 74 -4.46 -17.05 2.15
N THR A 75 -5.34 -16.68 1.22
CA THR A 75 -6.74 -16.32 1.48
C THR A 75 -7.61 -17.55 1.75
N SER A 76 -8.85 -17.36 2.21
CA SER A 76 -9.77 -18.47 2.51
C SER A 76 -10.19 -19.25 1.26
N SER A 77 -10.11 -18.62 0.09
CA SER A 77 -10.32 -19.26 -1.21
C SER A 77 -9.18 -20.23 -1.60
N GLY A 78 -8.06 -20.19 -0.88
CA GLY A 78 -6.84 -20.94 -1.20
C GLY A 78 -5.90 -20.22 -2.18
N GLN A 79 -6.23 -19.01 -2.62
CA GLN A 79 -5.29 -18.18 -3.38
C GLN A 79 -4.13 -17.71 -2.48
N SER A 80 -2.96 -17.48 -3.08
CA SER A 80 -1.80 -16.95 -2.37
C SER A 80 -1.45 -15.58 -2.94
N CYS A 81 -1.82 -14.54 -2.20
CA CYS A 81 -1.54 -13.16 -2.52
C CYS A 81 -0.17 -12.77 -1.97
N GLN A 82 0.65 -12.13 -2.80
CA GLN A 82 1.83 -11.43 -2.33
C GLN A 82 1.41 -10.06 -1.81
N VAL A 83 1.65 -9.79 -0.54
CA VAL A 83 1.32 -8.52 0.10
C VAL A 83 2.61 -7.92 0.64
N ALA A 84 2.84 -6.65 0.38
CA ALA A 84 3.96 -5.92 0.94
C ALA A 84 3.47 -4.64 1.62
N VAL A 85 3.91 -4.47 2.87
CA VAL A 85 3.80 -3.21 3.60
C VAL A 85 5.22 -2.66 3.68
N GLN A 86 5.42 -1.46 3.17
CA GLN A 86 6.74 -0.83 3.10
C GLN A 86 6.72 0.53 3.77
N ALA A 87 7.84 0.85 4.42
CA ALA A 87 8.09 2.14 5.04
C ALA A 87 9.23 2.85 4.30
N ASP A 88 8.96 4.07 3.88
CA ASP A 88 9.85 4.89 3.07
C ASP A 88 10.02 6.30 3.66
N PRO A 89 11.16 6.97 3.39
CA PRO A 89 11.29 8.40 3.66
C PRO A 89 10.19 9.17 2.94
N ARG A 90 9.63 10.19 3.61
CA ARG A 90 8.65 11.08 2.98
C ARG A 90 9.29 11.85 1.82
N ALA A 91 8.69 11.76 0.65
CA ALA A 91 9.04 12.53 -0.53
C ALA A 91 8.12 13.76 -0.68
N PRO A 92 8.59 14.84 -1.35
CA PRO A 92 7.70 15.90 -1.79
C PRO A 92 6.59 15.32 -2.69
N GLY A 93 5.33 15.42 -2.25
CA GLY A 93 4.18 14.88 -2.97
C GLY A 93 3.36 13.85 -2.20
N ASP A 94 3.86 13.31 -1.09
CA ASP A 94 3.13 12.33 -0.24
C ASP A 94 2.01 12.97 0.62
N GLY A 95 1.47 14.11 0.18
CA GLY A 95 0.58 14.99 0.94
C GLY A 95 1.32 15.86 1.96
N GLU A 96 0.77 17.04 2.27
CA GLU A 96 1.31 17.86 3.37
C GLU A 96 1.01 17.18 4.72
N PRO A 97 1.99 17.08 5.63
CA PRO A 97 1.68 16.70 7.00
C PRO A 97 0.70 17.73 7.57
N SER A 98 -0.33 17.28 8.28
CA SER A 98 -1.30 18.15 8.96
C SER A 98 -0.71 18.93 10.15
N GLY A 99 0.61 19.12 10.20
CA GLY A 99 1.37 19.77 11.27
C GLY A 99 2.77 20.22 10.84
N THR A 100 3.59 20.69 11.78
CA THR A 100 4.99 21.08 11.54
C THR A 100 5.77 19.93 10.91
N ALA A 101 6.47 20.18 9.80
CA ALA A 101 7.29 19.19 9.13
C ALA A 101 8.27 18.52 10.11
N PHE A 102 8.29 17.19 10.12
CA PHE A 102 9.22 16.41 10.95
C PHE A 102 10.66 16.69 10.50
N GLY A 103 11.56 16.92 11.46
CA GLY A 103 12.99 17.03 11.18
C GLY A 103 13.55 15.70 10.66
N ARG A 104 14.61 15.75 9.85
CA ARG A 104 15.22 14.55 9.24
C ARG A 104 15.56 13.47 10.26
N THR A 105 16.16 13.84 11.40
CA THR A 105 16.47 12.90 12.49
C THR A 105 15.23 12.12 12.95
N LYS A 106 14.08 12.79 13.11
CA LYS A 106 12.85 12.13 13.55
C LYS A 106 12.27 11.22 12.46
N GLN A 107 12.40 11.61 11.19
CA GLN A 107 12.01 10.77 10.06
C GLN A 107 12.88 9.51 9.99
N ASP A 108 14.20 9.64 10.12
CA ASP A 108 15.15 8.52 10.10
C ASP A 108 14.93 7.55 11.26
N GLU A 109 14.72 8.07 12.48
CA GLU A 109 14.37 7.27 13.67
C GLU A 109 13.06 6.50 13.45
N THR A 110 12.02 7.18 12.95
CA THR A 110 10.71 6.55 12.68
C THR A 110 10.82 5.48 11.61
N LEU A 111 11.58 5.75 10.54
CA LEU A 111 11.80 4.81 9.45
C LEU A 111 12.54 3.55 9.90
N ALA A 112 13.59 3.72 10.72
CA ALA A 112 14.32 2.58 11.28
C ALA A 112 13.41 1.71 12.17
N ALA A 113 12.62 2.34 13.04
CA ALA A 113 11.69 1.62 13.92
C ALA A 113 10.58 0.91 13.12
N ALA A 114 10.02 1.55 12.10
CA ALA A 114 9.00 0.95 11.25
C ALA A 114 9.52 -0.27 10.48
N ARG A 115 10.75 -0.18 9.92
CA ARG A 115 11.38 -1.31 9.25
C ARG A 115 11.66 -2.47 10.21
N ALA A 116 12.19 -2.17 11.40
CA ALA A 116 12.40 -3.18 12.42
C ALA A 116 11.10 -3.88 12.84
N PHE A 117 10.00 -3.12 13.00
CA PHE A 117 8.69 -3.69 13.27
C PHE A 117 8.23 -4.65 12.16
N LEU A 118 8.33 -4.22 10.90
CA LEU A 118 7.89 -5.04 9.75
C LEU A 118 8.75 -6.30 9.56
N GLU A 119 10.04 -6.24 9.93
CA GLU A 119 10.95 -7.40 9.91
C GLU A 119 10.64 -8.42 11.01
N ASP A 120 10.22 -7.96 12.20
CA ASP A 120 9.91 -8.82 13.35
C ASP A 120 8.44 -9.31 13.36
N LEU A 121 7.57 -8.70 12.58
CA LEU A 121 6.15 -9.01 12.57
C LEU A 121 5.86 -10.45 12.10
N ASP A 122 5.25 -11.23 12.99
CA ASP A 122 4.65 -12.51 12.62
C ASP A 122 3.27 -12.32 11.97
N TYR A 123 3.25 -12.32 10.63
CA TYR A 123 2.02 -12.23 9.85
C TYR A 123 1.07 -13.42 10.09
N ALA A 124 1.58 -14.59 10.49
CA ALA A 124 0.75 -15.77 10.75
C ALA A 124 -0.02 -15.67 12.08
N ALA A 125 0.43 -14.80 13.00
CA ALA A 125 -0.23 -14.54 14.27
C ALA A 125 -1.41 -13.53 14.14
N ILE A 126 -1.68 -13.00 12.95
CA ILE A 126 -2.82 -12.10 12.71
C ILE A 126 -4.08 -12.95 12.55
N ASP A 127 -5.02 -12.80 13.48
CA ASP A 127 -6.36 -13.40 13.33
C ASP A 127 -7.11 -12.68 12.20
N ARG A 128 -7.39 -13.43 11.15
CA ARG A 128 -8.04 -12.90 9.96
C ARG A 128 -9.51 -12.58 10.18
N GLN A 129 -10.21 -13.38 10.96
CA GLN A 129 -11.64 -13.15 11.20
C GLN A 129 -11.83 -11.89 12.04
N ASP A 130 -10.97 -11.69 13.04
CA ASP A 130 -10.95 -10.46 13.82
C ASP A 130 -10.59 -9.24 12.94
N ALA A 131 -9.57 -9.37 12.09
CA ALA A 131 -9.20 -8.31 11.14
C ALA A 131 -10.37 -7.91 10.23
N ILE A 132 -11.11 -8.89 9.69
CA ILE A 132 -12.29 -8.65 8.84
C ILE A 132 -13.41 -7.98 9.65
N ALA A 133 -13.65 -8.44 10.88
CA ALA A 133 -14.68 -7.87 11.75
C ALA A 133 -14.38 -6.39 12.06
N GLU A 134 -13.14 -6.07 12.43
CA GLU A 134 -12.70 -4.69 12.65
C GLU A 134 -12.81 -3.83 11.39
N TRP A 135 -12.43 -4.37 10.22
CA TRP A 135 -12.62 -3.67 8.94
C TRP A 135 -14.09 -3.36 8.68
N ARG A 136 -15.00 -4.33 8.89
CA ARG A 136 -16.44 -4.13 8.69
C ARG A 136 -17.00 -3.06 9.59
N VAL A 137 -16.59 -3.01 10.86
CA VAL A 137 -17.00 -1.94 11.79
C VAL A 137 -16.55 -0.57 11.28
N ALA A 138 -15.31 -0.45 10.80
CA ALA A 138 -14.80 0.79 10.23
C ALA A 138 -15.52 1.19 8.92
N GLU A 139 -15.75 0.21 8.02
CA GLU A 139 -16.47 0.39 6.76
C GLU A 139 -17.93 0.82 7.01
N ASP A 140 -18.61 0.20 7.98
CA ASP A 140 -19.97 0.55 8.39
C ASP A 140 -20.04 1.99 8.92
N GLY A 141 -19.04 2.42 9.70
CA GLY A 141 -18.94 3.81 10.17
C GLY A 141 -18.83 4.81 9.00
N VAL A 142 -17.93 4.55 8.04
CA VAL A 142 -17.74 5.40 6.86
C VAL A 142 -19.02 5.44 6.00
N LEU A 143 -19.68 4.31 5.80
CA LEU A 143 -20.92 4.25 5.02
C LEU A 143 -22.10 4.91 5.72
N ALA A 144 -22.13 4.91 7.05
CA ALA A 144 -23.15 5.61 7.84
C ALA A 144 -23.02 7.14 7.73
N ASP A 145 -21.79 7.65 7.59
CA ASP A 145 -21.51 9.07 7.39
C ASP A 145 -21.76 9.54 5.94
N GLN A 146 -22.08 8.63 5.02
CA GLN A 146 -22.39 8.93 3.62
C GLN A 146 -23.91 8.97 3.40
N ASP A 147 -24.45 10.20 3.35
CA ASP A 147 -25.88 10.46 3.20
C ASP A 147 -26.43 10.04 1.84
N ASP A 148 -25.67 10.24 0.75
CA ASP A 148 -26.08 9.85 -0.60
C ASP A 148 -25.74 8.37 -0.88
N PRO A 149 -26.75 7.48 -1.04
CA PRO A 149 -26.51 6.08 -1.37
C PRO A 149 -25.80 5.88 -2.72
N ALA A 150 -25.90 6.82 -3.66
CA ALA A 150 -25.24 6.73 -4.96
C ALA A 150 -23.74 7.00 -4.90
N GLU A 151 -23.28 7.73 -3.88
CA GLU A 151 -21.86 8.00 -3.63
C GLU A 151 -21.19 6.93 -2.76
N ARG A 152 -21.98 5.97 -2.24
CA ARG A 152 -21.45 4.91 -1.38
C ARG A 152 -20.50 3.99 -2.13
N ALA A 153 -19.29 3.87 -1.58
CA ALA A 153 -18.32 2.91 -2.06
C ALA A 153 -18.89 1.48 -1.99
N ALA A 154 -18.61 0.68 -3.02
CA ALA A 154 -18.91 -0.73 -2.98
C ALA A 154 -18.10 -1.39 -1.86
N ARG A 155 -18.76 -2.28 -1.10
CA ARG A 155 -18.09 -3.02 -0.04
C ARG A 155 -17.08 -4.00 -0.61
N LEU A 156 -15.94 -4.13 0.07
CA LEU A 156 -14.99 -5.19 -0.25
C LEU A 156 -15.58 -6.56 0.12
N VAL A 157 -15.27 -7.57 -0.69
CA VAL A 157 -15.71 -8.95 -0.51
C VAL A 157 -14.59 -9.92 -0.88
N GLY A 158 -14.69 -11.17 -0.43
CA GLY A 158 -13.74 -12.23 -0.77
C GLY A 158 -12.30 -11.89 -0.41
N ASP A 159 -11.39 -12.20 -1.33
CA ASP A 159 -9.95 -12.11 -1.12
C ASP A 159 -9.46 -10.66 -0.96
N ASP A 160 -10.11 -9.69 -1.63
CA ASP A 160 -9.81 -8.26 -1.49
C ASP A 160 -10.09 -7.75 -0.07
N LEU A 161 -11.20 -8.19 0.51
CA LEU A 161 -11.54 -7.89 1.89
C LEU A 161 -10.49 -8.47 2.85
N GLU A 162 -10.10 -9.72 2.65
CA GLU A 162 -9.10 -10.39 3.50
C GLU A 162 -7.75 -9.67 3.45
N VAL A 163 -7.24 -9.38 2.25
CA VAL A 163 -5.95 -8.70 2.05
C VAL A 163 -6.00 -7.31 2.67
N THR A 164 -7.07 -6.55 2.43
CA THR A 164 -7.21 -5.19 2.92
C THR A 164 -7.31 -5.15 4.45
N ALA A 165 -8.10 -6.06 5.03
CA ALA A 165 -8.28 -6.15 6.47
C ALA A 165 -6.95 -6.50 7.18
N VAL A 166 -6.22 -7.51 6.71
CA VAL A 166 -4.92 -7.88 7.29
C VAL A 166 -3.91 -6.75 7.16
N THR A 167 -3.83 -6.13 5.98
CA THR A 167 -2.92 -5.01 5.72
C THR A 167 -3.20 -3.83 6.65
N ARG A 168 -4.48 -3.52 6.89
CA ARG A 168 -4.87 -2.48 7.86
C ARG A 168 -4.36 -2.82 9.26
N VAL A 169 -4.57 -4.05 9.73
CA VAL A 169 -4.09 -4.48 11.07
C VAL A 169 -2.57 -4.32 11.19
N VAL A 170 -1.80 -4.66 10.15
CA VAL A 170 -0.35 -4.47 10.14
C VAL A 170 0.01 -2.99 10.34
N VAL A 171 -0.63 -2.09 9.59
CA VAL A 171 -0.37 -0.65 9.67
C VAL A 171 -0.79 -0.07 11.03
N GLU A 172 -1.91 -0.51 11.60
CA GLU A 172 -2.37 -0.07 12.93
C GLU A 172 -1.47 -0.57 14.07
N ARG A 173 -1.02 -1.82 14.00
CA ARG A 173 -0.04 -2.35 14.96
C ARG A 173 1.30 -1.63 14.85
N MET A 174 1.76 -1.34 13.63
CA MET A 174 2.97 -0.55 13.40
C MET A 174 2.82 0.86 13.98
N ARG A 175 1.68 1.52 13.74
CA ARG A 175 1.39 2.85 14.32
C ARG A 175 1.49 2.80 15.84
N THR A 176 0.82 1.85 16.49
CA THR A 176 0.83 1.69 17.94
C THR A 176 2.26 1.46 18.46
N ALA A 177 3.03 0.58 17.82
CA ALA A 177 4.41 0.30 18.21
C ALA A 177 5.35 1.50 18.05
N LEU A 178 5.09 2.38 17.07
CA LEU A 178 5.81 3.64 16.91
C LEU A 178 5.41 4.66 17.99
N GLU A 179 4.11 4.77 18.28
CA GLU A 179 3.57 5.68 19.31
C GLU A 179 4.10 5.33 20.70
N ASP A 180 4.21 4.04 21.02
CA ASP A 180 4.82 3.54 22.28
C ASP A 180 6.28 3.97 22.45
N GLN A 181 6.97 4.26 21.33
CA GLN A 181 8.34 4.77 21.30
C GLN A 181 8.39 6.31 21.18
N GLY A 182 7.25 6.99 21.25
CA GLY A 182 7.14 8.43 21.04
C GLY A 182 7.46 8.87 19.60
N LEU A 183 7.31 7.97 18.63
CA LEU A 183 7.45 8.21 17.19
C LEU A 183 6.06 8.40 16.57
N ASP A 184 6.01 9.12 15.45
CA ASP A 184 4.75 9.41 14.75
C ASP A 184 4.85 8.86 13.33
N ILE A 185 3.94 7.95 12.98
CA ILE A 185 3.89 7.31 11.65
C ILE A 185 3.82 8.33 10.50
N ARG A 186 3.32 9.55 10.75
CA ARG A 186 3.26 10.63 9.74
C ARG A 186 4.64 11.17 9.36
N ALA A 187 5.69 10.82 10.10
CA ALA A 187 7.07 11.15 9.75
C ALA A 187 7.61 10.32 8.57
N ILE A 188 6.91 9.24 8.19
CA ILE A 188 7.29 8.33 7.10
C ILE A 188 6.13 8.16 6.11
N ALA A 189 6.44 7.69 4.91
CA ALA A 189 5.46 7.19 3.97
C ALA A 189 5.27 5.69 4.21
N VAL A 190 4.02 5.23 4.22
CA VAL A 190 3.69 3.81 4.30
C VAL A 190 2.94 3.44 3.04
N THR A 191 3.47 2.47 2.31
CA THR A 191 2.87 1.98 1.07
C THR A 191 2.46 0.52 1.25
N THR A 192 1.33 0.18 0.66
CA THR A 192 0.77 -1.17 0.69
C THR A 192 0.56 -1.61 -0.74
N THR A 193 1.13 -2.75 -1.10
CA THR A 193 0.96 -3.33 -2.44
C THR A 193 0.52 -4.78 -2.30
N SER A 194 -0.38 -5.20 -3.17
CA SER A 194 -0.77 -6.60 -3.31
C SER A 194 -0.66 -7.00 -4.78
N SER A 195 -0.21 -8.23 -5.02
CA SER A 195 -0.18 -8.82 -6.37
C SER A 195 -0.40 -10.32 -6.31
N GLY A 196 -0.87 -10.90 -7.41
CA GLY A 196 -1.10 -12.35 -7.52
C GLY A 196 -2.41 -12.86 -6.89
N CYS A 197 -3.32 -11.97 -6.47
CA CYS A 197 -4.71 -12.35 -6.26
C CYS A 197 -5.39 -12.36 -7.65
N ASP A 198 -5.97 -13.49 -8.07
CA ASP A 198 -6.78 -13.51 -9.29
C ASP A 198 -8.14 -12.88 -8.93
N LEU A 199 -8.31 -11.62 -9.35
CA LEU A 199 -9.52 -10.79 -9.20
C LEU A 199 -10.60 -11.17 -10.22
#